data_AF-A0A844GQQ3-F1
#
_entry.id   AF-A0A844GQQ3-F1
#
_cell.length_a   1.000
_cell.length_b   1.000
_cell.length_c   1.000
_cell.angle_alpha   90.00
_cell.angle_beta   90.00
_cell.angle_gamma   90.00
#
_symmetry.space_group_name_H-M   'P 1'
#
loop_
_entity.id
_entity.type
_entity.pdbx_description
1 polymer ?
#
loop_
_entity_poly.entity_id
_entity_poly.type
_entity_poly.pdbx_seq_one_letter_code
_entity_poly.pdbx_strand_id
1 'polypeptide(L)'
;MSNKFTSMKSMTDWEKLESMSDENIDFSDCPEITPEMAKNAVIRRGLKSPEKQSLTLFLDAEIVNWYKENEIKHQTEINDLLRDYIKPH
;
A
#
# COMPACT_ATOMS: atom_id res chain seq x y z
N MET A 1 -24.96 3.38 -18.78
CA MET A 1 -24.08 2.22 -19.04
C MET A 1 -23.45 1.79 -17.72
N SER A 2 -24.02 0.81 -17.02
CA SER A 2 -23.49 0.30 -15.74
C SER A 2 -22.53 -0.87 -16.01
N ASN A 3 -21.25 -0.55 -16.27
CA ASN A 3 -20.25 -1.59 -16.47
C ASN A 3 -19.84 -2.17 -15.10
N LYS A 4 -20.41 -3.30 -14.70
CA LYS A 4 -20.00 -4.03 -13.49
C LYS A 4 -18.71 -4.79 -13.82
N PHE A 5 -17.57 -4.27 -13.38
CA PHE A 5 -16.25 -4.87 -13.58
C PHE A 5 -16.05 -6.22 -12.86
N THR A 6 -17.04 -6.69 -12.09
CA THR A 6 -16.95 -7.94 -11.33
C THR A 6 -18.28 -8.69 -11.39
N SER A 7 -18.20 -10.00 -11.67
CA SER A 7 -19.35 -10.92 -11.54
C SER A 7 -19.85 -10.96 -10.09
N MET A 8 -21.17 -10.88 -9.90
CA MET A 8 -21.79 -11.07 -8.58
C MET A 8 -21.86 -12.54 -8.13
N LYS A 9 -21.59 -13.48 -9.04
CA LYS A 9 -21.52 -14.91 -8.72
C LYS A 9 -20.07 -15.26 -8.41
N SER A 10 -19.81 -15.67 -7.17
CA SER A 10 -18.56 -16.32 -6.80
C SER A 10 -18.45 -17.62 -7.59
N MET A 11 -17.35 -17.81 -8.33
CA MET A 11 -17.01 -19.09 -8.97
C MET A 11 -16.33 -20.06 -7.99
N THR A 12 -16.45 -19.79 -6.69
CA THR A 12 -15.81 -20.53 -5.62
C THR A 12 -16.74 -21.64 -5.14
N ASP A 13 -16.25 -22.87 -5.12
CA ASP A 13 -16.95 -24.04 -4.57
C ASP A 13 -16.85 -24.03 -3.04
N TRP A 14 -17.79 -23.36 -2.39
CA TRP A 14 -17.79 -23.17 -0.93
C TRP A 14 -17.92 -24.47 -0.14
N GLU A 15 -18.71 -25.44 -0.61
CA GLU A 15 -18.89 -26.75 0.04
C GLU A 15 -17.58 -27.55 0.09
N LYS A 16 -16.74 -27.41 -0.95
CA LYS A 16 -15.42 -28.04 -1.00
C LYS A 16 -14.45 -27.39 -0.03
N LEU A 17 -14.47 -26.06 0.08
CA LEU A 17 -13.63 -25.34 1.04
C LEU A 17 -14.01 -25.63 2.50
N GLU A 18 -15.30 -25.74 2.79
CA GLU A 18 -15.79 -25.99 4.16
C GLU A 18 -15.47 -27.42 4.65
N SER A 19 -15.35 -28.38 3.73
CA SER A 19 -15.00 -29.78 4.04
C SER A 19 -13.49 -30.05 4.00
N MET A 20 -12.68 -29.07 3.58
CA MET A 20 -11.24 -29.20 3.45
C MET A 20 -10.57 -28.97 4.82
N SER A 21 -9.68 -29.90 5.22
CA SER A 21 -8.84 -29.70 6.40
C SER A 21 -7.61 -28.86 6.08
N ASP A 22 -7.08 -28.18 7.09
CA ASP A 22 -5.91 -27.29 6.97
C ASP A 22 -4.68 -27.99 6.38
N GLU A 23 -4.50 -29.28 6.64
CA GLU A 23 -3.40 -30.09 6.10
C GLU A 23 -3.41 -30.23 4.58
N ASN A 24 -4.58 -30.05 3.95
CA ASN A 24 -4.72 -30.12 2.50
C ASN A 24 -4.44 -28.77 1.81
N ILE A 25 -4.24 -27.69 2.58
CA ILE A 25 -3.97 -26.36 2.02
C ILE A 25 -2.58 -26.36 1.41
N ASP A 26 -2.50 -26.02 0.12
CA ASP A 26 -1.25 -25.90 -0.59
C ASP A 26 -0.60 -24.54 -0.32
N PHE A 27 0.56 -24.56 0.34
CA PHE A 27 1.38 -23.37 0.64
C PHE A 27 2.53 -23.16 -0.36
N SER A 28 2.55 -23.87 -1.49
CA SER A 28 3.63 -23.78 -2.47
C SER A 28 3.77 -22.38 -3.10
N ASP A 29 2.66 -21.66 -3.28
CA ASP A 29 2.63 -20.30 -3.87
C ASP A 29 2.80 -19.19 -2.81
N CYS A 30 2.34 -19.44 -1.58
CA CYS A 30 2.38 -18.46 -0.50
C CYS A 30 2.89 -19.11 0.78
N PRO A 31 4.16 -18.88 1.17
CA PRO A 31 4.68 -19.41 2.42
C PRO A 31 3.94 -18.82 3.61
N GLU A 32 3.81 -19.61 4.68
CA GLU A 32 3.17 -19.14 5.92
C GLU A 32 3.86 -17.88 6.47
N ILE A 33 3.04 -16.93 6.93
CA ILE A 33 3.53 -15.70 7.53
C ILE A 33 4.15 -16.05 8.87
N THR A 34 5.48 -16.07 8.91
CA THR A 34 6.21 -16.28 10.16
C THR A 34 6.06 -15.08 11.10
N PRO A 35 6.17 -15.28 12.43
CA PRO A 35 6.13 -14.18 13.40
C PRO A 35 7.20 -13.12 13.15
N GLU A 36 8.33 -13.49 12.57
CA GLU A 36 9.41 -12.56 12.22
C GLU A 36 9.03 -11.66 11.04
N MET A 37 8.35 -12.20 10.04
CA MET A 37 7.79 -11.42 8.93
C MET A 37 6.68 -10.48 9.41
N ALA A 38 5.85 -10.93 10.35
CA ALA A 38 4.80 -10.11 10.94
C ALA A 38 5.34 -8.92 11.75
N LYS A 39 6.51 -9.03 12.39
CA LYS A 39 7.15 -7.92 13.11
C LYS A 39 7.52 -6.74 12.20
N ASN A 40 7.94 -7.03 10.98
CA ASN A 40 8.31 -6.03 9.99
C ASN A 40 7.12 -5.52 9.16
N ALA A 41 5.92 -6.07 9.40
CA ALA A 41 4.74 -5.66 8.67
C ALA A 41 4.36 -4.22 9.04
N VAL A 42 4.30 -3.36 8.04
CA VAL A 42 3.83 -1.98 8.22
C VAL A 42 2.31 -2.00 8.31
N ILE A 43 1.78 -1.86 9.53
CA ILE A 43 0.34 -1.73 9.76
C ILE A 43 -0.11 -0.38 9.17
N ARG A 44 -0.73 -0.41 7.99
CA ARG A 44 -1.46 0.74 7.46
C ARG A 44 -2.77 0.89 8.23
N ARG A 45 -2.74 1.64 9.33
CA ARG A 45 -3.96 1.98 10.10
C ARG A 45 -4.85 2.89 9.26
N GLY A 46 -5.94 2.30 8.75
CA GLY A 46 -6.93 2.99 7.93
C GLY A 46 -6.47 3.16 6.48
N LEU A 47 -7.26 2.66 5.54
CA LEU A 47 -7.11 2.99 4.11
C LEU A 47 -7.37 4.48 3.79
N LYS A 48 -7.47 5.33 4.81
CA LYS A 48 -7.62 6.78 4.64
C LYS A 48 -6.26 7.33 4.22
N SER A 49 -6.07 7.41 2.91
CA SER A 49 -5.02 8.27 2.37
C SER A 49 -5.25 9.69 2.89
N PRO A 50 -4.21 10.38 3.39
CA PRO A 50 -4.35 11.77 3.80
C PRO A 50 -4.89 12.58 2.63
N GLU A 51 -5.82 13.50 2.91
CA GLU A 51 -6.32 14.42 1.89
C GLU A 51 -5.16 15.25 1.36
N LYS A 52 -4.86 15.08 0.07
CA LYS A 52 -3.79 15.79 -0.61
C LYS A 52 -4.34 17.11 -1.13
N GLN A 53 -3.79 18.22 -0.68
CA GLN A 53 -4.08 19.53 -1.21
C GLN A 53 -2.96 19.97 -2.15
N SER A 54 -3.33 20.52 -3.31
CA SER A 54 -2.38 21.10 -4.26
C SER A 54 -1.97 22.50 -3.79
N LEU A 55 -0.66 22.73 -3.65
CA LEU A 55 -0.10 24.06 -3.39
C LEU A 55 0.89 24.38 -4.51
N THR A 56 0.78 25.58 -5.10
CA THR A 56 1.78 26.10 -6.04
C THR A 56 2.85 26.81 -5.22
N LEU A 57 4.03 26.21 -5.10
CA LEU A 57 5.19 26.77 -4.42
C LEU A 57 6.39 26.77 -5.37
N PHE A 58 7.25 27.79 -5.23
CA PHE A 58 8.51 27.86 -5.97
C PHE A 58 9.60 27.15 -5.15
N LEU A 59 10.28 26.20 -5.78
CA LEU A 59 11.47 25.53 -5.25
C LEU A 59 12.66 25.88 -6.13
N ASP A 60 13.86 25.82 -5.56
CA ASP A 60 15.10 26.01 -6.32
C ASP A 60 15.25 24.96 -7.42
N ALA A 61 15.79 25.40 -8.56
CA ALA A 61 15.94 24.55 -9.74
C ALA A 61 16.81 23.31 -9.48
N GLU A 62 17.83 23.43 -8.62
CA GLU A 62 18.70 22.32 -8.22
C GLU A 62 17.93 21.22 -7.49
N ILE A 63 17.07 21.61 -6.54
CA ILE A 63 16.23 20.67 -5.77
C ILE A 63 15.24 19.96 -6.71
N VAL A 64 14.62 20.70 -7.63
CA VAL A 64 13.69 20.13 -8.62
C VAL A 64 14.40 19.12 -9.53
N ASN A 65 15.62 19.41 -9.97
CA ASN A 65 16.39 18.51 -10.82
C ASN A 65 16.81 17.24 -10.06
N TRP A 66 17.26 17.39 -8.82
CA TRP A 66 17.59 16.24 -7.96
C TRP A 66 16.38 15.31 -7.77
N TYR A 67 15.19 15.85 -7.53
CA TYR A 67 13.99 15.03 -7.42
C TYR A 67 13.66 14.30 -8.74
N LYS A 68 13.79 14.98 -9.89
CA LYS A 68 13.53 14.37 -11.21
C LYS A 68 14.47 13.21 -11.53
N GLU A 69 15.74 13.31 -11.15
CA GLU A 69 16.75 12.29 -11.42
C GLU A 69 16.57 11.02 -10.57
N ASN A 70 16.00 11.13 -9.38
CA ASN A 70 15.90 10.00 -8.46
C ASN A 70 14.74 9.03 -8.73
N GLU A 71 13.87 9.25 -9.73
CA GLU A 71 12.65 8.45 -10.01
C GLU A 71 11.68 8.23 -8.81
N ILE A 72 11.95 8.85 -7.66
CA ILE A 72 11.12 8.73 -6.45
C ILE A 72 9.89 9.61 -6.59
N LYS A 73 8.76 9.16 -6.02
CA LYS A 73 7.53 9.95 -5.93
C LYS A 73 7.78 11.24 -5.14
N HIS A 74 8.08 12.34 -5.84
CA HIS A 74 8.50 13.63 -5.27
C HIS A 74 7.58 14.10 -4.14
N GLN A 75 6.26 13.94 -4.32
CA GLN A 75 5.25 14.36 -3.34
C GLN A 75 5.34 13.59 -2.01
N THR A 76 5.83 12.35 -2.01
CA THR A 76 5.84 11.51 -0.80
C THR A 76 7.00 11.93 0.10
N GLU A 77 8.21 11.99 -0.44
CA GLU A 77 9.42 12.46 0.26
C GLU A 77 9.28 13.89 0.77
N ILE A 78 8.78 14.81 -0.07
CA ILE A 78 8.59 16.20 0.34
C ILE A 78 7.62 16.28 1.54
N ASN A 79 6.54 15.51 1.52
CA ASN A 79 5.59 15.49 2.64
C ASN A 79 6.18 14.84 3.89
N ASP A 80 6.98 13.78 3.74
CA ASP A 80 7.58 13.08 4.88
C ASP A 80 8.67 13.94 5.54
N LEU A 81 9.53 14.61 4.76
CA LEU A 81 10.51 15.57 5.26
C LEU A 81 9.84 16.75 5.98
N LEU A 82 8.78 17.31 5.40
CA LEU A 82 8.01 18.38 6.05
C LEU A 82 7.32 17.91 7.33
N ARG A 83 6.80 16.67 7.37
CA ARG A 83 6.19 16.10 8.58
C ARG A 83 7.19 15.90 9.70
N ASP A 84 8.39 15.45 9.38
CA ASP A 84 9.46 15.27 10.35
C ASP A 84 9.94 16.61 10.90
N TYR A 85 9.99 17.67 10.07
CA TYR A 85 10.28 19.02 10.52
C TYR A 85 9.15 19.63 11.38
N ILE A 86 7.88 19.35 11.05
CA ILE A 86 6.71 19.86 11.79
C ILE A 86 6.55 19.15 13.13
N LYS A 87 6.94 17.87 13.25
CA LYS A 87 6.92 17.17 14.53
C LYS A 87 7.93 17.85 15.47
N PRO A 88 7.48 18.44 16.58
CA PRO A 88 8.40 19.05 17.53
C PRO A 88 9.30 17.95 18.11
N HIS A 89 10.60 18.23 18.19
CA HIS A 89 11.53 17.52 19.04
C HIS A 89 11.13 17.63 20.51
#